data_AF-A0A8J4N9H8-F1
#
_entry.id   AF-A0A8J4N9H8-F1
#
_cell.length_a   1.000
_cell.length_b   1.000
_cell.length_c   1.000
_cell.angle_alpha   90.00
_cell.angle_beta   90.00
_cell.angle_gamma   90.00
#
_symmetry.space_group_name_H-M   'P 1'
#
loop_
_entity.id
_entity.type
_entity.pdbx_description
1 polymer ?
#
loop_
_entity_poly.entity_id
_entity_poly.type
_entity_poly.pdbx_seq_one_letter_code
_entity_poly.pdbx_strand_id
1 'polypeptide(L)'
;RVLCLFDVDGTLTPARQKIEPEVDAFLRELRERVHIGVVGGSDYAKIAEQLGDGDEVIDKFDYVFAENGTVQYKNGQLVSKQAIQDHLGEELLQDLINFCLNYMALLKLPKKRGTFIEFRNGMLNISPIGRSCTPEERIEFSELDKKERIREKFVAALQREFAGKGLRFSRG
;
A
#
# COMPACT_ATOMS: atom_id res chain seq x y z
N ARG A 1 -15.55 12.95 -21.51
CA ARG A 1 -14.20 12.70 -22.08
C ARG A 1 -13.73 11.33 -21.62
N VAL A 2 -12.98 10.60 -22.44
CA VAL A 2 -12.41 9.29 -22.08
C VAL A 2 -11.30 9.48 -21.05
N LEU A 3 -11.15 8.53 -20.12
CA LEU A 3 -10.07 8.45 -19.14
C LEU A 3 -9.26 7.18 -19.39
N CYS A 4 -7.94 7.32 -19.58
CA CYS A 4 -6.99 6.23 -19.53
C CYS A 4 -6.36 6.19 -18.14
N LEU A 5 -6.60 5.11 -17.39
CA LEU A 5 -6.09 4.91 -16.04
C LEU A 5 -5.03 3.80 -16.07
N PHE A 6 -3.83 4.11 -15.59
CA PHE A 6 -2.68 3.21 -15.66
C PHE A 6 -2.25 2.76 -14.25
N ASP A 7 -1.87 1.50 -14.12
CA ASP A 7 -1.02 1.09 -13.00
C ASP A 7 0.38 1.69 -13.16
N VAL A 8 1.20 1.70 -12.10
CA VAL A 8 2.53 2.31 -12.10
C VAL A 8 3.60 1.26 -12.40
N ASP A 9 3.89 0.38 -11.44
CA ASP A 9 4.96 -0.62 -11.52
C ASP A 9 4.64 -1.70 -12.56
N GLY A 10 5.57 -1.92 -13.49
CA GLY A 10 5.43 -2.91 -14.57
C GLY A 10 4.48 -2.49 -15.70
N THR A 11 3.84 -1.33 -15.59
CA THR A 11 2.96 -0.76 -16.63
C THR A 11 3.55 0.51 -17.23
N LEU A 12 3.83 1.52 -16.40
CA LEU A 12 4.46 2.77 -16.86
C LEU A 12 5.97 2.81 -16.60
N THR A 13 6.44 2.09 -15.58
CA THR A 13 7.86 2.02 -15.24
C THR A 13 8.27 0.58 -14.98
N PRO A 14 9.55 0.23 -15.11
CA PRO A 14 10.07 -0.95 -14.42
C PRO A 14 9.79 -0.84 -12.92
N ALA A 15 9.62 -1.98 -12.24
CA ALA A 15 9.21 -1.99 -10.83
C ALA A 15 10.18 -1.17 -9.94
N ARG A 16 9.66 -0.18 -9.23
CA ARG A 16 10.38 0.77 -8.36
C ARG A 16 11.48 1.57 -9.06
N GLN A 17 11.39 1.76 -10.37
CA GLN A 17 12.30 2.60 -11.14
C GLN A 17 11.57 3.82 -11.69
N LYS A 18 12.35 4.82 -12.12
CA LYS A 18 11.83 6.02 -12.79
C LYS A 18 11.25 5.68 -14.16
N ILE A 19 10.26 6.46 -14.57
CA ILE A 19 9.69 6.44 -15.91
C ILE A 19 10.75 6.77 -16.95
N GLU A 20 10.71 6.05 -18.07
CA GLU A 20 11.58 6.32 -19.20
C GLU A 20 11.12 7.60 -19.93
N PRO A 21 12.03 8.46 -20.41
CA PRO A 21 11.67 9.72 -21.06
C PRO A 21 10.71 9.58 -22.24
N GLU A 22 10.83 8.48 -23.00
CA GLU A 22 9.96 8.19 -24.15
C GLU A 22 8.52 7.91 -23.73
N VAL A 23 8.32 7.22 -22.61
CA VAL A 23 6.99 6.94 -22.04
C VAL A 23 6.37 8.22 -21.46
N ASP A 24 7.16 9.04 -20.74
CA ASP A 24 6.70 10.35 -20.22
C ASP A 24 6.24 11.27 -21.37
N ALA A 25 7.02 11.34 -22.46
CA ALA A 25 6.67 12.13 -23.64
C ALA A 25 5.39 11.64 -24.31
N PHE A 26 5.23 10.32 -24.46
CA PHE A 26 4.02 9.73 -25.02
C PHE A 26 2.76 10.05 -24.19
N LEU A 27 2.86 9.95 -22.85
CA LEU A 27 1.74 10.26 -21.97
C LEU A 27 1.33 11.73 -22.05
N ARG A 28 2.29 12.65 -22.22
CA ARG A 28 2.00 14.07 -22.45
C ARG A 28 1.19 14.28 -23.72
N GLU A 29 1.58 13.65 -24.84
CA GLU A 29 0.81 13.74 -26.09
C GLU A 29 -0.58 13.10 -25.95
N LEU A 30 -0.67 11.96 -25.27
CA LEU A 30 -1.94 11.27 -25.03
C LEU A 30 -2.92 12.16 -24.25
N ARG A 31 -2.43 12.93 -23.28
CA ARG A 31 -3.24 13.85 -22.46
C ARG A 31 -3.92 14.96 -23.26
N GLU A 32 -3.41 15.31 -24.43
CA GLU A 32 -4.05 16.29 -25.32
C GLU A 32 -5.37 15.77 -25.90
N ARG A 33 -5.52 14.43 -25.99
CA ARG A 33 -6.66 13.77 -26.61
C ARG A 33 -7.65 13.18 -25.61
N VAL A 34 -7.15 12.69 -24.47
CA VAL A 34 -7.95 12.04 -23.42
C VAL A 34 -7.47 12.49 -22.05
N HIS A 35 -8.29 12.26 -21.02
CA HIS A 35 -7.79 12.39 -19.66
C HIS A 35 -6.88 11.21 -19.32
N ILE A 36 -5.81 11.49 -18.58
CA ILE A 36 -4.92 10.44 -18.08
C ILE A 36 -4.85 10.46 -16.57
N GLY A 37 -4.71 9.29 -15.97
CA GLY A 37 -4.45 9.16 -14.55
C GLY A 37 -3.65 7.93 -14.22
N VAL A 38 -3.11 7.91 -13.00
CA VAL A 38 -2.40 6.75 -12.45
C VAL A 38 -3.06 6.25 -11.19
N VAL A 39 -3.00 4.94 -10.97
CA VAL A 39 -3.41 4.29 -9.73
C VAL A 39 -2.32 3.34 -9.26
N GLY A 40 -2.00 3.36 -7.97
CA GLY A 40 -1.00 2.46 -7.41
C GLY A 40 -1.24 2.18 -5.93
N GLY A 41 -0.80 1.00 -5.48
CA GLY A 41 -0.88 0.62 -4.06
C GLY A 41 0.17 1.30 -3.18
N SER A 42 1.16 1.95 -3.79
CA SER A 42 2.18 2.74 -3.11
C SER A 42 1.61 4.05 -2.56
N ASP A 43 2.29 4.62 -1.57
CA ASP A 43 2.06 5.99 -1.13
C ASP A 43 2.39 7.01 -2.24
N TYR A 44 1.88 8.22 -2.09
CA TYR A 44 2.07 9.29 -3.08
C TYR A 44 3.54 9.60 -3.34
N ALA A 45 4.38 9.63 -2.30
CA ALA A 45 5.79 9.99 -2.42
C ALA A 45 6.54 9.02 -3.34
N LYS A 46 6.25 7.72 -3.26
CA LYS A 46 6.83 6.72 -4.18
C LYS A 46 6.34 6.87 -5.61
N ILE A 47 5.03 7.11 -5.80
CA ILE A 47 4.49 7.35 -7.15
C ILE A 47 5.14 8.60 -7.76
N ALA A 48 5.31 9.65 -6.96
CA ALA A 48 5.97 10.88 -7.34
C ALA A 48 7.44 10.65 -7.73
N GLU A 49 8.19 9.89 -6.92
CA GLU A 49 9.59 9.52 -7.22
C GLU A 49 9.73 8.79 -8.57
N GLN A 50 8.76 7.95 -8.93
CA GLN A 50 8.80 7.17 -10.16
C GLN A 50 8.39 7.98 -11.40
N LEU A 51 7.42 8.89 -11.26
CA LEU A 51 6.77 9.55 -12.40
C LEU A 51 7.17 11.02 -12.59
N GLY A 52 8.00 11.57 -11.71
CA GLY A 52 8.50 12.93 -11.81
C GLY A 52 9.59 13.25 -10.81
N ASP A 53 9.89 14.54 -10.71
CA ASP A 53 10.76 15.07 -9.67
C ASP A 53 9.92 15.92 -8.71
N GLY A 54 9.93 15.55 -7.42
CA GLY A 54 9.10 16.22 -6.41
C GLY A 54 7.60 16.06 -6.70
N ASP A 55 6.84 17.16 -6.65
CA ASP A 55 5.38 17.15 -6.80
C ASP A 55 4.89 17.22 -8.25
N GLU A 56 5.76 17.15 -9.26
CA GLU A 56 5.36 17.28 -10.67
C GLU A 56 4.29 16.27 -11.12
N VAL A 57 4.18 15.12 -10.47
CA VAL A 57 3.26 14.05 -10.86
C VAL A 57 1.79 14.51 -10.89
N ILE A 58 1.36 15.37 -9.96
CA ILE A 58 -0.03 15.86 -9.90
C ILE A 58 -0.35 16.88 -10.99
N ASP A 59 0.67 17.48 -11.58
CA ASP A 59 0.56 18.39 -12.71
C ASP A 59 0.68 17.67 -14.04
N LYS A 60 1.37 16.52 -14.09
CA LYS A 60 1.51 15.67 -15.29
C LYS A 60 0.26 14.86 -15.62
N PHE A 61 -0.50 14.44 -14.61
CA PHE A 61 -1.71 13.63 -14.77
C PHE A 61 -2.96 14.39 -14.32
N ASP A 62 -4.11 14.13 -14.94
CA ASP A 62 -5.37 14.73 -14.51
C ASP A 62 -5.86 14.12 -13.19
N TYR A 63 -5.51 12.86 -12.93
CA TYR A 63 -5.84 12.13 -11.71
C TYR A 63 -4.63 11.33 -11.20
N VAL A 64 -4.40 11.38 -9.89
CA VAL A 64 -3.41 10.53 -9.21
C VAL A 64 -4.09 9.84 -8.04
N PHE A 65 -4.14 8.52 -8.08
CA PHE A 65 -4.75 7.66 -7.05
C PHE A 65 -3.66 6.87 -6.33
N ALA A 66 -3.13 7.43 -5.24
CA ALA A 66 -2.18 6.73 -4.38
C ALA A 66 -2.92 5.87 -3.33
N GLU A 67 -2.23 4.86 -2.80
CA GLU A 67 -2.80 3.88 -1.85
C GLU A 67 -4.12 3.27 -2.35
N ASN A 68 -4.16 2.87 -3.63
CA ASN A 68 -5.35 2.37 -4.32
C ASN A 68 -6.53 3.36 -4.34
N GLY A 69 -6.24 4.66 -4.32
CA GLY A 69 -7.24 5.73 -4.40
C GLY A 69 -7.76 6.22 -3.06
N THR A 70 -7.27 5.71 -1.93
CA THR A 70 -7.57 6.35 -0.63
C THR A 70 -6.94 7.73 -0.51
N VAL A 71 -5.91 8.03 -1.32
CA VAL A 71 -5.41 9.37 -1.55
C VAL A 71 -5.62 9.73 -3.01
N GLN A 72 -6.40 10.77 -3.28
CA GLN A 72 -6.76 11.20 -4.63
C GLN A 72 -6.36 12.65 -4.87
N TYR A 73 -5.63 12.88 -5.94
CA TYR A 73 -5.44 14.19 -6.54
C TYR A 73 -6.20 14.27 -7.86
N LYS A 74 -6.73 15.46 -8.15
CA LYS A 74 -7.36 15.80 -9.42
C LYS A 74 -6.91 17.19 -9.82
N ASN A 75 -6.35 17.32 -11.03
CA ASN A 75 -5.87 18.59 -11.58
C ASN A 75 -4.97 19.36 -10.59
N GLY A 76 -3.93 18.69 -10.06
CA GLY A 76 -3.02 19.29 -9.08
C GLY A 76 -3.57 19.48 -7.66
N GLN A 77 -4.85 19.20 -7.40
CA GLN A 77 -5.47 19.43 -6.09
C GLN A 77 -5.81 18.12 -5.37
N LEU A 78 -5.51 18.06 -4.08
CA LEU A 78 -5.97 16.95 -3.22
C LEU A 78 -7.50 16.99 -3.11
N VAL A 79 -8.16 15.94 -3.57
CA VAL A 79 -9.63 15.80 -3.55
C VAL A 79 -10.09 15.08 -2.30
N SER A 80 -9.45 13.94 -2.01
CA SER A 80 -9.82 13.12 -0.87
C SER A 80 -8.62 12.39 -0.30
N LYS A 81 -8.61 12.30 1.02
CA LYS A 81 -7.71 11.44 1.77
C LYS A 81 -8.58 10.68 2.76
N GLN A 82 -8.88 9.43 2.47
CA GLN A 82 -9.67 8.58 3.33
C GLN A 82 -8.74 7.91 4.34
N ALA A 83 -8.97 8.21 5.62
CA ALA A 83 -8.25 7.59 6.71
C ALA A 83 -9.04 6.39 7.24
N ILE A 84 -8.37 5.28 7.49
CA ILE A 84 -8.98 4.02 7.92
C ILE A 84 -9.73 4.17 9.24
N GLN A 85 -9.28 5.04 10.14
CA GLN A 85 -9.97 5.36 11.40
C GLN A 85 -11.32 6.04 11.17
N ASP A 86 -11.46 6.89 10.15
CA ASP A 86 -12.72 7.56 9.85
C ASP A 86 -13.74 6.57 9.25
N HIS A 87 -13.25 5.54 8.55
CA HIS A 87 -14.09 4.52 7.93
C HIS A 87 -14.53 3.42 8.91
N LEU A 88 -13.61 2.93 9.74
CA LEU A 88 -13.88 1.81 10.67
C LEU A 88 -14.39 2.28 12.03
N GLY A 89 -14.07 3.51 12.43
CA GLY A 89 -14.25 3.99 13.80
C GLY A 89 -13.14 3.47 14.73
N GLU A 90 -12.88 4.25 15.79
CA GLU A 90 -11.82 3.97 16.77
C GLU A 90 -11.99 2.64 17.51
N GLU A 91 -13.22 2.26 17.85
CA GLU A 91 -13.49 1.04 18.60
C GLU A 91 -13.04 -0.22 17.84
N LEU A 92 -13.50 -0.38 16.59
CA LEU A 92 -13.12 -1.52 15.75
C LEU A 92 -11.63 -1.50 15.41
N LEU A 93 -11.06 -0.32 15.17
CA LEU A 93 -9.66 -0.16 14.87
C LEU A 93 -8.77 -0.58 16.05
N GLN A 94 -9.12 -0.17 17.27
CA GLN A 94 -8.40 -0.56 18.48
C GLN A 94 -8.57 -2.04 18.78
N ASP A 95 -9.76 -2.62 18.58
CA ASP A 95 -9.96 -4.07 18.68
C ASP A 95 -9.01 -4.84 17.75
N LEU A 96 -8.93 -4.41 16.48
CA LEU A 96 -8.03 -5.00 15.49
C LEU A 96 -6.56 -4.89 15.90
N ILE A 97 -6.13 -3.71 16.33
CA ILE A 97 -4.76 -3.46 16.78
C ILE A 97 -4.42 -4.32 17.99
N ASN A 98 -5.28 -4.33 19.01
CA ASN A 98 -5.10 -5.10 20.24
C ASN A 98 -5.03 -6.60 19.97
N PHE A 99 -5.93 -7.11 19.11
CA PHE A 99 -5.88 -8.51 18.68
C PHE A 99 -4.54 -8.83 17.99
N CYS A 100 -4.11 -7.98 17.06
CA CYS A 100 -2.85 -8.17 16.35
C CYS A 100 -1.65 -8.20 17.30
N LEU A 101 -1.58 -7.25 18.24
CA LEU A 101 -0.51 -7.17 19.24
C LEU A 101 -0.48 -8.40 20.14
N ASN A 102 -1.64 -8.81 20.67
CA ASN A 102 -1.75 -9.99 21.52
C ASN A 102 -1.35 -11.27 20.78
N TYR A 103 -1.83 -11.45 19.55
CA TYR A 103 -1.48 -12.61 18.73
C TYR A 103 0.04 -12.67 18.47
N MET A 104 0.64 -11.54 18.06
CA MET A 104 2.08 -11.47 17.78
C MET A 104 2.95 -11.59 19.03
N ALA A 105 2.46 -11.20 20.21
CA ALA A 105 3.17 -11.38 21.47
C ALA A 105 3.44 -12.86 21.76
N LEU A 106 2.49 -13.74 21.43
CA LEU A 106 2.59 -15.18 21.67
C LEU A 106 3.41 -15.94 20.62
N LEU A 107 3.65 -15.35 19.44
CA LEU A 107 4.50 -15.95 18.41
C LEU A 107 5.96 -15.98 18.87
N LYS A 108 6.59 -17.16 18.88
CA LYS A 108 8.04 -17.29 19.06
C LYS A 108 8.71 -17.38 17.70
N LEU A 109 9.51 -16.38 17.37
CA LEU A 109 10.29 -16.30 16.14
C LEU A 109 11.77 -16.28 16.49
N PRO A 110 12.67 -16.72 15.59
CA PRO A 110 14.12 -16.59 15.79
C PRO A 110 14.55 -15.15 16.08
N LYS A 111 13.88 -14.19 15.43
CA LYS A 111 14.14 -12.75 15.57
C LYS A 111 12.81 -11.99 15.54
N LYS A 112 12.72 -10.96 16.39
CA LYS A 112 11.71 -9.90 16.34
C LYS A 112 12.42 -8.56 16.33
N ARG A 113 11.87 -7.59 15.62
CA ARG A 113 12.40 -6.22 15.51
C ARG A 113 11.33 -5.25 16.01
N GLY A 114 11.01 -4.21 15.24
CA GLY A 114 9.97 -3.24 15.56
C GLY A 114 9.07 -2.97 14.36
N THR A 115 8.11 -2.07 14.55
CA THR A 115 7.10 -1.74 13.51
C THR A 115 6.32 -2.99 13.09
N PHE A 116 5.69 -3.64 14.07
CA PHE A 116 4.84 -4.82 13.86
C PHE A 116 3.49 -4.46 13.23
N ILE A 117 3.00 -3.26 13.53
CA ILE A 117 1.81 -2.65 12.94
C ILE A 117 2.25 -1.30 12.39
N GLU A 118 2.15 -1.12 11.08
CA GLU A 118 2.39 0.15 10.40
C GLU A 118 1.04 0.71 9.94
N PHE A 119 0.69 1.87 10.48
CA PHE A 119 -0.54 2.58 10.14
C PHE A 119 -0.35 3.35 8.83
N ARG A 120 -1.22 3.11 7.86
CA ARG A 120 -1.29 3.85 6.58
C ARG A 120 -2.67 4.49 6.44
N ASN A 121 -2.88 5.32 5.42
CA ASN A 121 -4.16 6.01 5.27
C ASN A 121 -5.28 5.00 5.02
N GLY A 122 -5.08 4.07 4.09
CA GLY A 122 -6.11 3.10 3.72
C GLY A 122 -6.07 1.74 4.44
N MET A 123 -5.02 1.45 5.23
CA MET A 123 -4.79 0.10 5.75
C MET A 123 -3.83 0.04 6.94
N LEU A 124 -3.84 -1.10 7.64
CA LEU A 124 -2.78 -1.50 8.57
C LEU A 124 -1.90 -2.56 7.91
N ASN A 125 -0.59 -2.33 7.89
CA ASN A 125 0.38 -3.34 7.48
C ASN A 125 0.90 -4.09 8.72
N ILE A 126 0.65 -5.39 8.80
CA ILE A 126 1.00 -6.23 9.95
C ILE A 126 2.18 -7.14 9.58
N SER A 127 3.26 -7.11 10.37
CA SER A 127 4.46 -7.91 10.17
C SER A 127 4.87 -8.63 11.46
N PRO A 128 4.76 -9.98 11.54
CA PRO A 128 5.15 -10.73 12.74
C PRO A 128 6.62 -10.56 13.16
N ILE A 129 7.54 -10.47 12.19
CA ILE A 129 8.96 -10.19 12.45
C ILE A 129 9.22 -8.71 12.78
N GLY A 130 8.34 -7.81 12.33
CA GLY A 130 8.52 -6.37 12.37
C GLY A 130 9.14 -5.82 11.07
N ARG A 131 8.69 -4.65 10.60
CA ARG A 131 9.14 -4.06 9.33
C ARG A 131 10.54 -3.47 9.38
N SER A 132 11.07 -3.20 10.58
CA SER A 132 12.44 -2.69 10.76
C SER A 132 13.53 -3.78 10.74
N CYS A 133 13.22 -4.98 10.24
CA CYS A 133 14.20 -6.05 10.05
C CYS A 133 15.12 -5.80 8.85
N THR A 134 16.31 -6.40 8.88
CA THR A 134 17.24 -6.36 7.74
C THR A 134 16.73 -7.22 6.58
N PRO A 135 17.27 -7.05 5.35
CA PRO A 135 16.95 -7.93 4.22
C PRO A 135 17.21 -9.41 4.50
N GLU A 136 18.31 -9.74 5.18
CA GLU A 136 18.70 -11.12 5.51
C GLU A 136 17.70 -11.74 6.49
N GLU A 137 17.30 -10.97 7.52
CA GLU A 137 16.29 -11.38 8.50
C GLU A 137 14.92 -11.59 7.85
N ARG A 138 14.58 -10.77 6.86
CA ARG A 138 13.36 -10.92 6.07
C ARG A 138 13.37 -12.22 5.27
N ILE A 139 14.50 -12.59 4.66
CA ILE A 139 14.64 -13.84 3.92
C ILE A 139 14.48 -15.03 4.87
N GLU A 140 15.16 -15.00 6.02
CA GLU A 140 15.04 -16.04 7.05
C GLU A 140 13.59 -16.22 7.53
N PHE A 141 12.88 -15.10 7.79
CA PHE A 141 11.47 -15.15 8.15
C PHE A 141 10.60 -15.68 7.02
N SER A 142 10.88 -15.33 5.76
CA SER A 142 10.15 -15.83 4.60
C SER A 142 10.23 -17.36 4.50
N GLU A 143 11.43 -17.92 4.68
CA GLU A 143 11.61 -19.39 4.67
C GLU A 143 10.93 -20.07 5.86
N LEU A 144 11.00 -19.47 7.05
CA LEU A 144 10.27 -19.96 8.21
C LEU A 144 8.75 -19.91 8.00
N ASP A 145 8.23 -18.81 7.46
CA ASP A 145 6.81 -18.61 7.19
C ASP A 145 6.29 -19.60 6.15
N LYS A 146 7.07 -19.93 5.11
CA LYS A 146 6.70 -20.99 4.16
C LYS A 146 6.54 -22.35 4.85
N LYS A 147 7.44 -22.69 5.78
CA LYS A 147 7.42 -23.96 6.51
C LYS A 147 6.29 -24.01 7.54
N GLU A 148 6.10 -22.95 8.32
CA GLU A 148 5.21 -22.95 9.48
C GLU A 148 3.84 -22.30 9.21
N ARG A 149 3.69 -21.64 8.07
CA ARG A 149 2.48 -20.92 7.60
C ARG A 149 2.01 -19.88 8.62
N ILE A 150 2.95 -19.12 9.19
CA ILE A 150 2.70 -18.18 10.30
C ILE A 150 1.69 -17.10 9.90
N ARG A 151 1.97 -16.37 8.81
CA ARG A 151 1.10 -15.31 8.30
C ARG A 151 -0.25 -15.83 7.85
N GLU A 152 -0.29 -17.05 7.31
CA GLU A 152 -1.54 -17.68 6.89
C GLU A 152 -2.45 -18.00 8.07
N LYS A 153 -1.91 -18.66 9.10
CA LYS A 153 -2.64 -18.95 10.34
C LYS A 153 -3.13 -17.67 11.01
N PHE A 154 -2.30 -16.62 10.98
CA PHE A 154 -2.66 -15.33 11.55
C PHE A 154 -3.82 -14.68 10.78
N VAL A 155 -3.76 -14.65 9.43
CA VAL A 155 -4.86 -14.15 8.61
C VAL A 155 -6.15 -14.95 8.84
N ALA A 156 -6.07 -16.28 8.96
CA ALA A 156 -7.24 -17.10 9.26
C ALA A 156 -7.84 -16.79 10.65
N ALA A 157 -7.00 -16.50 11.64
CA ALA A 157 -7.46 -16.08 12.97
C ALA A 157 -8.15 -14.71 12.91
N LEU A 158 -7.57 -13.75 12.19
CA LEU A 158 -8.16 -12.42 11.96
C LEU A 158 -9.51 -12.50 11.24
N GLN A 159 -9.61 -13.31 10.19
CA GLN A 159 -10.85 -13.50 9.44
C GLN A 159 -11.95 -14.10 10.32
N ARG A 160 -11.60 -15.01 11.24
CA ARG A 160 -12.56 -15.59 12.18
C ARG A 160 -13.01 -14.57 13.22
N GLU A 161 -12.06 -13.88 13.85
CA GLU A 161 -12.34 -12.92 14.92
C GLU A 161 -13.18 -11.72 14.45
N PHE A 162 -12.86 -11.20 13.26
CA PHE A 162 -13.51 -10.02 12.71
C PHE A 162 -14.53 -10.35 11.60
N ALA A 163 -15.06 -11.58 11.61
CA ALA A 163 -16.08 -12.00 10.65
C ALA A 163 -17.29 -11.05 10.66
N GLY A 164 -17.74 -10.63 9.48
CA GLY A 164 -18.87 -9.72 9.33
C GLY A 164 -18.57 -8.24 9.61
N LYS A 165 -17.36 -7.88 10.07
CA LYS A 165 -16.98 -6.49 10.39
C LYS A 165 -16.42 -5.69 9.20
N GLY A 166 -16.63 -6.16 7.96
CA GLY A 166 -16.23 -5.44 6.74
C GLY A 166 -14.72 -5.39 6.44
N LEU A 167 -13.89 -6.09 7.21
CA LEU A 167 -12.43 -6.12 7.00
C LEU A 167 -12.03 -7.12 5.92
N ARG A 168 -11.00 -6.75 5.14
CA ARG A 168 -10.33 -7.65 4.19
C ARG A 168 -8.86 -7.81 4.59
N PHE A 169 -8.39 -9.05 4.58
CA PHE A 169 -7.02 -9.40 4.93
C PHE A 169 -6.34 -10.05 3.73
N SER A 170 -5.22 -9.48 3.29
CA SER A 170 -4.40 -10.02 2.20
C SER A 170 -2.98 -10.28 2.70
N ARG A 171 -2.31 -11.27 2.09
CA ARG A 171 -0.88 -11.52 2.30
C ARG A 171 -0.13 -10.87 1.15
N GLY A 172 0.86 -10.03 1.48
CA GLY A 172 1.86 -9.51 0.54
C GLY A 172 3.19 -10.25 0.62
#